data_AF-A0A938JRG9-F1
#
_entry.id   AF-A0A938JRG9-F1
#
_cell.length_a   1.000
_cell.length_b   1.000
_cell.length_c   1.000
_cell.angle_alpha   90.00
_cell.angle_beta   90.00
_cell.angle_gamma   90.00
#
_symmetry.space_group_name_H-M   'P 1'
#
loop_
_entity.id
_entity.type
_entity.pdbx_description
1 polymer ?
#
loop_
_entity_poly.entity_id
_entity_poly.type
_entity_poly.pdbx_seq_one_letter_code
_entity_poly.pdbx_strand_id
1 'polypeptide(L)'
;MSRVDRGTGENTRTASLRERRIAMLRRTNIADRHRIALGPPTTSFWGIFGIVAIFVVLGIIMVLSSSSVVRLQSGGSPWSFFQKQIVWATMGGAGMWYAYHVPYTTWVKQRWLSMAAAVVLGANAFVFLKGQFINGARAWLEIFGFRLQPSEFMKIVAVLFCANLIAKRHRSVAIPAMVHYPLLGAMCATAGLCGLQRDYGGALIFIGTIGLMMVMSGLSWRRIAATLAGVAFAGWLLLQVSVRAKKRLTAFLNLDETKGDWGYQVYQSLLSMANGGWTGTGIGSGTAKWGYVPEAHTDFIFAVIAEELGLFGTVLVIGGFIFLVLFGVRVALAAPDMTSALIAAGISAWFGFQSFINIGGVSGALPLTGLTLPFLSYGGSSLVASMFAAGMLLNIARRVKT
;
A
#
# COMPACT_ATOMS: atom_id res chain seq x y z
N MET A 1 70.34 -7.48 57.16
CA MET A 1 69.73 -8.68 56.53
C MET A 1 68.44 -8.97 57.26
N SER A 2 67.25 -9.19 56.71
CA SER A 2 66.65 -9.14 55.37
C SER A 2 65.26 -9.79 55.53
N ARG A 3 64.30 -9.45 54.65
CA ARG A 3 62.99 -10.11 54.37
C ARG A 3 61.79 -9.42 55.04
N VAL A 4 61.19 -8.40 54.41
CA VAL A 4 60.32 -8.40 53.20
C VAL A 4 58.92 -8.91 53.52
N ASP A 5 58.01 -7.95 53.64
CA ASP A 5 56.55 -8.07 53.48
C ASP A 5 56.20 -8.87 52.22
N ARG A 6 55.28 -9.82 52.37
CA ARG A 6 54.53 -10.38 51.23
C ARG A 6 53.04 -10.18 51.49
N GLY A 7 52.54 -9.06 50.96
CA GLY A 7 51.14 -8.91 50.66
C GLY A 7 50.69 -10.03 49.72
N THR A 8 49.66 -10.76 50.13
CA THR A 8 48.88 -11.63 49.25
C THR A 8 48.03 -10.74 48.36
N GLY A 9 48.57 -10.44 47.18
CA GLY A 9 47.89 -9.69 46.13
C GLY A 9 46.56 -10.35 45.77
N GLU A 10 45.48 -9.60 45.96
CA GLU A 10 44.20 -9.86 45.33
C GLU A 10 44.42 -10.03 43.83
N ASN A 11 44.09 -11.22 43.36
CA ASN A 11 44.16 -11.61 41.95
C ASN A 11 43.04 -10.89 41.19
N THR A 12 43.20 -9.59 40.96
CA THR A 12 42.35 -8.80 40.06
C THR A 12 42.68 -9.21 38.64
N ARG A 13 42.09 -10.34 38.20
CA ARG A 13 42.01 -10.70 36.79
C ARG A 13 41.44 -9.50 36.05
N THR A 14 42.29 -8.83 35.28
CA THR A 14 41.93 -7.72 34.42
C THR A 14 40.95 -8.23 33.38
N ALA A 15 39.65 -8.06 33.64
CA ALA A 15 38.59 -8.36 32.70
C ALA A 15 38.99 -7.78 31.33
N SER A 16 38.98 -8.64 30.31
CA SER A 16 39.42 -8.29 28.97
C SER A 16 38.62 -7.08 28.45
N LEU A 17 39.20 -6.28 27.56
CA LEU A 17 38.50 -5.12 26.97
C LEU A 17 37.13 -5.50 26.39
N ARG A 18 37.00 -6.73 25.90
CA ARG A 18 35.75 -7.31 25.40
C ARG A 18 34.71 -7.48 26.51
N GLU A 19 35.11 -8.02 27.65
CA GLU A 19 34.23 -8.22 28.81
C GLU A 19 33.80 -6.90 29.45
N ARG A 20 34.72 -5.93 29.56
CA ARG A 20 34.38 -4.56 30.02
C ARG A 20 33.40 -3.87 29.09
N ARG A 21 33.58 -4.04 27.77
CA ARG A 21 32.65 -3.52 26.76
C ARG A 21 31.28 -4.17 26.87
N ILE A 22 31.20 -5.49 27.04
CA ILE A 22 29.93 -6.21 27.22
C ILE A 22 29.25 -5.82 28.53
N ALA A 23 30.00 -5.68 29.63
CA ALA A 23 29.47 -5.25 30.93
C ALA A 23 28.96 -3.81 30.89
N MET A 24 29.65 -2.91 30.19
CA MET A 24 29.20 -1.53 29.97
C MET A 24 27.96 -1.48 29.09
N LEU A 25 27.88 -2.29 28.02
CA LEU A 25 26.70 -2.40 27.15
C LEU A 25 25.48 -2.98 27.87
N ARG A 26 25.67 -3.89 28.83
CA ARG A 26 24.61 -4.40 29.73
C ARG A 26 24.19 -3.33 30.76
N ARG A 27 25.14 -2.65 31.41
CA ARG A 27 24.84 -1.56 32.37
C ARG A 27 24.11 -0.37 31.75
N THR A 28 24.37 -0.07 30.49
CA THR A 28 23.73 1.04 29.76
C THR A 28 22.40 0.64 29.12
N ASN A 29 21.93 -0.61 29.30
CA ASN A 29 20.76 -1.16 28.61
C ASN A 29 20.84 -1.10 27.07
N ILE A 30 22.02 -0.83 26.50
CA ILE A 30 22.24 -0.72 25.05
C ILE A 30 22.27 -2.12 24.42
N ALA A 31 22.79 -3.12 25.13
CA ALA A 31 22.75 -4.52 24.69
C ALA A 31 21.31 -5.06 24.61
N ASP A 32 20.44 -4.64 25.53
CA ASP A 32 19.06 -5.15 25.64
C ASP A 32 18.03 -4.39 24.79
N ARG A 33 18.38 -3.20 24.25
CA ARG A 33 17.52 -2.48 23.29
C ARG A 33 17.15 -3.30 22.05
N HIS A 34 17.92 -4.34 21.71
CA HIS A 34 17.69 -5.16 20.52
C HIS A 34 16.89 -6.45 20.77
N ARG A 35 16.64 -6.83 22.02
CA ARG A 35 15.77 -7.97 22.37
C ARG A 35 14.59 -7.49 23.19
N ILE A 36 13.69 -6.75 22.54
CA ILE A 36 12.32 -6.65 23.07
C ILE A 36 11.77 -8.08 23.04
N ALA A 37 11.65 -8.72 24.21
CA ALA A 37 10.92 -9.97 24.33
C ALA A 37 9.52 -9.71 23.76
N LEU A 38 9.20 -10.36 22.65
CA LEU A 38 7.90 -10.20 22.01
C LEU A 38 6.87 -10.83 22.95
N GLY A 39 5.95 -10.02 23.51
CA GLY A 39 4.82 -10.51 24.31
C GLY A 39 3.89 -11.40 23.48
N PRO A 40 2.70 -11.81 23.94
CA PRO A 40 1.74 -12.49 23.06
C PRO A 40 1.31 -11.58 21.88
N PRO A 41 0.90 -12.13 20.72
CA PRO A 41 0.38 -11.32 19.62
C PRO A 41 -0.91 -10.58 20.05
N THR A 42 -1.04 -9.32 19.67
CA THR A 42 -2.20 -8.48 20.01
C THR A 42 -3.44 -8.86 19.20
N THR A 43 -4.63 -8.42 19.64
CA THR A 43 -5.87 -8.58 18.88
C THR A 43 -5.78 -7.94 17.50
N SER A 44 -5.15 -6.75 17.40
CA SER A 44 -4.90 -6.07 16.13
C SER A 44 -4.00 -6.89 15.20
N PHE A 45 -3.02 -7.62 15.73
CA PHE A 45 -2.16 -8.50 14.92
C PHE A 45 -2.99 -9.59 14.24
N TRP A 46 -3.80 -10.32 15.00
CA TRP A 46 -4.66 -11.38 14.46
C TRP A 46 -5.74 -10.83 13.52
N GLY A 47 -6.32 -9.67 13.84
CA GLY A 47 -7.30 -9.00 12.98
C GLY A 47 -6.72 -8.63 11.61
N ILE A 48 -5.54 -8.00 11.58
CA ILE A 48 -4.86 -7.64 10.32
C ILE A 48 -4.51 -8.89 9.52
N PHE A 49 -3.90 -9.90 10.15
CA PHE A 49 -3.52 -11.13 9.47
C PHE A 49 -4.73 -11.87 8.89
N GLY A 50 -5.80 -12.02 9.69
CA GLY A 50 -7.04 -12.68 9.28
C GLY A 50 -7.70 -11.98 8.10
N ILE A 51 -7.85 -10.64 8.15
CA ILE A 51 -8.45 -9.87 7.05
C ILE A 51 -7.62 -10.00 5.78
N VAL A 52 -6.29 -9.84 5.86
CA VAL A 52 -5.41 -9.96 4.70
C VAL A 52 -5.48 -11.37 4.10
N ALA A 53 -5.46 -12.42 4.92
CA ALA A 53 -5.56 -13.80 4.46
C ALA A 53 -6.90 -14.06 3.75
N ILE A 54 -8.01 -13.63 4.35
CA ILE A 54 -9.35 -13.76 3.77
C ILE A 54 -9.42 -13.01 2.43
N PHE A 55 -8.91 -11.79 2.35
CA PHE A 55 -8.95 -11.01 1.12
C PHE A 55 -8.09 -11.60 0.00
N VAL A 56 -6.92 -12.15 0.32
CA VAL A 56 -6.09 -12.83 -0.69
C VAL A 56 -6.77 -14.09 -1.21
N VAL A 57 -7.34 -14.92 -0.33
CA VAL A 57 -8.06 -16.14 -0.72
C VAL A 57 -9.30 -15.80 -1.54
N LEU A 58 -10.10 -14.83 -1.08
CA LEU A 58 -11.26 -14.34 -1.81
C LEU A 58 -10.84 -13.78 -3.17
N GLY A 59 -9.78 -12.99 -3.23
CA GLY A 59 -9.23 -12.44 -4.48
C GLY A 59 -8.88 -13.53 -5.49
N ILE A 60 -8.18 -14.59 -5.05
CA ILE A 60 -7.84 -15.72 -5.92
C ILE A 60 -9.10 -16.40 -6.50
N ILE A 61 -10.13 -16.60 -5.68
CA ILE A 61 -11.41 -17.20 -6.10
C ILE A 61 -12.13 -16.29 -7.11
N MET A 62 -12.24 -15.00 -6.80
CA MET A 62 -12.97 -14.04 -7.64
C MET A 62 -12.24 -13.75 -8.97
N VAL A 63 -10.90 -13.77 -8.99
CA VAL A 63 -10.12 -13.67 -10.23
C VAL A 63 -10.38 -14.88 -11.13
N LEU A 64 -10.46 -16.09 -10.58
CA LEU A 64 -10.84 -17.27 -11.37
C LEU A 64 -12.25 -17.13 -11.94
N SER A 65 -13.22 -16.72 -11.11
CA SER A 65 -14.61 -16.55 -11.55
C SER A 65 -14.73 -15.55 -12.70
N SER A 66 -14.18 -14.35 -12.53
CA SER A 66 -14.32 -13.24 -13.48
C SER A 66 -13.52 -13.37 -14.78
N SER A 67 -12.45 -14.16 -14.81
CA SER A 67 -11.54 -14.22 -15.97
C SER A 67 -11.61 -15.50 -16.80
N SER A 68 -12.24 -16.56 -16.27
CA SER A 68 -12.26 -17.89 -16.88
C SER A 68 -12.93 -17.92 -18.27
N VAL A 69 -14.12 -17.33 -18.37
CA VAL A 69 -14.95 -17.38 -19.60
C VAL A 69 -14.33 -16.53 -20.72
N VAL A 70 -13.86 -15.33 -20.42
CA VAL A 70 -13.17 -14.46 -21.40
C VAL A 70 -11.95 -15.16 -22.00
N ARG A 71 -11.18 -15.90 -21.19
CA ARG A 71 -9.99 -16.63 -21.68
C ARG A 71 -10.34 -17.83 -22.53
N LEU A 72 -11.37 -18.57 -22.18
CA LEU A 72 -11.90 -19.66 -23.01
C LEU A 72 -12.33 -19.16 -24.38
N GLN A 73 -13.07 -18.05 -24.44
CA GLN A 73 -13.50 -17.44 -25.70
C GLN A 73 -12.32 -16.96 -26.56
N SER A 74 -11.22 -16.56 -25.93
CA SER A 74 -10.00 -16.13 -26.61
C SER A 74 -9.07 -17.30 -27.01
N GLY A 75 -9.54 -18.55 -26.91
CA GLY A 75 -8.75 -19.76 -27.22
C GLY A 75 -7.65 -20.09 -26.20
N GLY A 76 -7.66 -19.46 -25.02
CA GLY A 76 -6.69 -19.69 -23.95
C GLY A 76 -7.23 -20.61 -22.86
N SER A 77 -6.33 -21.05 -21.96
CA SER A 77 -6.73 -21.81 -20.78
C SER A 77 -7.47 -20.91 -19.78
N PRO A 78 -8.66 -21.32 -19.26
CA PRO A 78 -9.41 -20.58 -18.23
C PRO A 78 -8.61 -20.43 -16.93
N TRP A 79 -7.64 -21.31 -16.69
CA TRP A 79 -6.81 -21.33 -15.49
C TRP A 79 -5.62 -20.36 -15.53
N SER A 80 -5.35 -19.74 -16.68
CA SER A 80 -4.11 -18.99 -16.88
C SER A 80 -3.93 -17.78 -15.94
N PHE A 81 -4.99 -17.02 -15.69
CA PHE A 81 -4.94 -15.91 -14.73
C PHE A 81 -4.90 -16.37 -13.28
N PHE A 82 -5.65 -17.43 -12.96
CA PHE A 82 -5.62 -18.06 -11.63
C PHE A 82 -4.23 -18.58 -11.28
N GLN A 83 -3.55 -19.30 -12.19
CA GLN A 83 -2.18 -19.78 -12.00
C GLN A 83 -1.21 -18.62 -11.77
N LYS A 84 -1.30 -17.56 -12.57
CA LYS A 84 -0.49 -16.35 -12.38
C LYS A 84 -0.77 -15.69 -11.03
N GLN A 85 -2.04 -15.58 -10.63
CA GLN A 85 -2.42 -15.00 -9.35
C GLN A 85 -1.90 -15.81 -8.18
N ILE A 86 -1.88 -17.15 -8.26
CA ILE A 86 -1.25 -18.02 -7.24
C ILE A 86 0.25 -17.74 -7.14
N VAL A 87 0.96 -17.64 -8.27
CA VAL A 87 2.39 -17.30 -8.26
C VAL A 87 2.62 -15.95 -7.57
N TRP A 88 1.82 -14.94 -7.91
CA TRP A 88 1.91 -13.62 -7.28
C TRP A 88 1.54 -13.63 -5.80
N ALA A 89 0.51 -14.38 -5.40
CA ALA A 89 0.13 -14.54 -3.99
C ALA A 89 1.23 -15.25 -3.19
N THR A 90 1.89 -16.24 -3.80
CA THR A 90 3.02 -16.95 -3.18
C THR A 90 4.22 -16.01 -3.00
N MET A 91 4.58 -15.25 -4.04
CA MET A 91 5.62 -14.22 -3.96
C MET A 91 5.29 -13.13 -2.95
N GLY A 92 4.03 -12.69 -2.91
CA GLY A 92 3.52 -11.71 -1.95
C GLY A 92 3.55 -12.25 -0.52
N GLY A 93 3.21 -13.54 -0.32
CA GLY A 93 3.32 -14.23 0.95
C GLY A 93 4.76 -14.32 1.44
N ALA A 94 5.71 -14.66 0.56
CA ALA A 94 7.13 -14.63 0.87
C ALA A 94 7.60 -13.21 1.23
N GLY A 95 7.14 -12.19 0.50
CA GLY A 95 7.43 -10.78 0.79
C GLY A 95 6.86 -10.32 2.13
N MET A 96 5.62 -10.70 2.45
CA MET A 96 4.96 -10.43 3.73
C MET A 96 5.69 -11.10 4.88
N TRP A 97 6.07 -12.37 4.73
CA TRP A 97 6.84 -13.13 5.72
C TRP A 97 8.21 -12.47 5.95
N TYR A 98 8.90 -12.08 4.88
CA TYR A 98 10.19 -11.40 4.98
C TYR A 98 10.07 -10.03 5.68
N ALA A 99 9.12 -9.19 5.28
CA ALA A 99 8.84 -7.90 5.91
C ALA A 99 8.43 -8.04 7.38
N TYR A 100 7.72 -9.11 7.72
CA TYR A 100 7.35 -9.44 9.09
C TYR A 100 8.55 -9.80 9.98
N HIS A 101 9.56 -10.48 9.46
CA HIS A 101 10.74 -10.90 10.24
C HIS A 101 11.80 -9.79 10.35
N VAL A 102 11.99 -9.00 9.30
CA VAL A 102 12.98 -7.91 9.32
C VAL A 102 12.47 -6.77 10.21
N PRO A 103 13.24 -6.31 11.20
CA PRO A 103 12.84 -5.19 12.04
C PRO A 103 12.51 -3.93 11.22
N TYR A 104 11.40 -3.24 11.53
CA TYR A 104 11.01 -2.01 10.85
C TYR A 104 12.14 -0.95 10.82
N THR A 105 12.99 -0.94 11.84
CA THR A 105 14.14 -0.03 11.96
C THR A 105 15.19 -0.20 10.86
N THR A 106 15.28 -1.37 10.22
CA THR A 106 16.23 -1.60 9.11
C THR A 106 15.80 -0.83 7.86
N TRP A 107 14.50 -0.82 7.56
CA TRP A 107 13.93 -0.21 6.36
C TRP A 107 14.04 1.31 6.34
N VAL A 108 14.11 1.94 7.51
CA VAL A 108 14.24 3.41 7.66
C VAL A 108 15.68 3.90 7.77
N LYS A 109 16.67 2.99 7.83
CA LYS A 109 18.09 3.39 7.80
C LYS A 109 18.38 4.15 6.51
N GLN A 110 19.01 5.32 6.62
CA GLN A 110 19.19 6.25 5.51
C GLN A 110 19.80 5.59 4.28
N ARG A 111 20.86 4.78 4.45
CA ARG A 111 21.52 4.05 3.35
C ARG A 111 20.56 3.15 2.57
N TRP A 112 19.75 2.35 3.27
CA TRP A 112 18.82 1.41 2.64
C TRP A 112 17.64 2.14 2.00
N LEU A 113 17.10 3.13 2.71
CA LEU A 113 15.99 3.94 2.23
C LEU A 113 16.35 4.77 0.99
N SER A 114 17.52 5.42 0.97
CA SER A 114 17.98 6.19 -0.19
C SER A 114 18.26 5.30 -1.39
N MET A 115 18.83 4.12 -1.16
CA MET A 115 19.07 3.14 -2.22
C MET A 115 17.74 2.62 -2.80
N ALA A 116 16.79 2.23 -1.94
CA ALA A 116 15.47 1.81 -2.37
C ALA A 116 14.74 2.92 -3.14
N ALA A 117 14.81 4.16 -2.66
CA ALA A 117 14.25 5.32 -3.36
C ALA A 117 14.88 5.54 -4.73
N ALA A 118 16.22 5.50 -4.83
CA ALA A 118 16.91 5.65 -6.10
C ALA A 118 16.53 4.56 -7.10
N VAL A 119 16.49 3.29 -6.67
CA VAL A 119 16.13 2.17 -7.53
C VAL A 119 14.68 2.28 -8.00
N VAL A 120 13.73 2.55 -7.11
CA VAL A 120 12.30 2.56 -7.46
C VAL A 120 11.91 3.81 -8.26
N LEU A 121 12.45 4.98 -7.92
CA LEU A 121 12.25 6.20 -8.71
C LEU A 121 12.93 6.08 -10.07
N GLY A 122 14.14 5.52 -10.12
CA GLY A 122 14.84 5.22 -11.37
C GLY A 122 14.06 4.23 -12.24
N ALA A 123 13.48 3.17 -11.65
CA ALA A 123 12.64 2.22 -12.37
C ALA A 123 11.36 2.88 -12.91
N ASN A 124 10.72 3.77 -12.13
CA ASN A 124 9.57 4.55 -12.60
C ASN A 124 9.95 5.51 -13.75
N ALA A 125 11.09 6.18 -13.65
CA ALA A 125 11.60 7.02 -14.73
C ALA A 125 11.94 6.18 -15.98
N PHE A 126 12.46 4.98 -15.81
CA PHE A 126 12.76 4.06 -16.91
C PHE A 126 11.50 3.60 -17.68
N VAL A 127 10.33 3.64 -17.06
CA VAL A 127 9.04 3.39 -17.74
C VAL A 127 8.83 4.36 -18.91
N PHE A 128 9.33 5.59 -18.85
CA PHE A 128 9.23 6.52 -19.99
C PHE A 128 10.04 6.07 -21.21
N LEU A 129 11.05 5.22 -21.04
CA LEU A 129 11.88 4.73 -22.13
C LEU A 129 11.35 3.40 -22.69
N LYS A 130 11.00 2.46 -21.80
CA LYS A 130 10.67 1.07 -22.18
C LYS A 130 9.32 0.58 -21.67
N GLY A 131 8.51 1.44 -21.08
CA GLY A 131 7.19 1.08 -20.56
C GLY A 131 6.20 0.72 -21.67
N GLN A 132 5.35 -0.26 -21.42
CA GLN A 132 4.26 -0.67 -22.29
C GLN A 132 3.06 0.27 -22.12
N PHE A 133 2.39 0.59 -23.23
CA PHE A 133 1.17 1.40 -23.22
C PHE A 133 -0.05 0.47 -23.11
N ILE A 134 -0.69 0.44 -21.94
CA ILE A 134 -1.85 -0.42 -21.66
C ILE A 134 -2.97 0.47 -21.12
N ASN A 135 -4.19 0.29 -21.62
CA ASN A 135 -5.38 1.02 -21.17
C ASN A 135 -5.14 2.55 -21.05
N GLY A 136 -4.42 3.15 -21.99
CA GLY A 136 -4.17 4.59 -22.03
C GLY A 136 -3.06 5.14 -21.12
N ALA A 137 -2.32 4.28 -20.42
CA ALA A 137 -1.23 4.67 -19.52
C ALA A 137 0.07 3.93 -19.86
N ARG A 138 1.21 4.57 -19.56
CA ARG A 138 2.55 3.98 -19.73
C ARG A 138 3.17 3.76 -18.36
N ALA A 139 2.70 2.73 -17.66
CA ALA A 139 3.05 2.48 -16.25
C ALA A 139 3.74 1.13 -16.00
N TRP A 140 3.78 0.23 -17.00
CA TRP A 140 4.22 -1.15 -16.81
C TRP A 140 5.54 -1.46 -17.54
N LEU A 141 6.44 -2.14 -16.84
CA LEU A 141 7.63 -2.77 -17.41
C LEU A 141 7.36 -4.26 -17.61
N GLU A 142 7.75 -4.79 -18.76
CA GLU A 142 7.70 -6.22 -19.01
C GLU A 142 9.07 -6.84 -18.72
N ILE A 143 9.10 -7.76 -17.76
CA ILE A 143 10.32 -8.41 -17.27
C ILE A 143 10.05 -9.91 -17.22
N PHE A 144 10.77 -10.70 -18.04
CA PHE A 144 10.63 -12.16 -18.12
C PHE A 144 9.18 -12.65 -18.29
N GLY A 145 8.36 -11.96 -19.10
CA GLY A 145 6.95 -12.30 -19.33
C GLY A 145 5.99 -11.88 -18.21
N PHE A 146 6.50 -11.22 -17.16
CA PHE A 146 5.71 -10.61 -16.09
C PHE A 146 5.62 -9.11 -16.27
N ARG A 147 4.42 -8.55 -16.03
CA ARG A 147 4.20 -7.10 -16.01
C ARG A 147 4.44 -6.59 -14.60
N LEU A 148 5.50 -5.81 -14.44
CA LEU A 148 5.84 -5.15 -13.19
C LEU A 148 5.47 -3.66 -13.25
N GLN A 149 4.77 -3.17 -12.24
CA GLN A 149 4.44 -1.76 -12.10
C GLN A 149 5.30 -1.15 -10.99
N PRO A 150 6.33 -0.35 -11.32
CA PRO A 150 7.25 0.20 -10.31
C PRO A 150 6.57 1.15 -9.31
N SER A 151 5.46 1.80 -9.69
CA SER A 151 4.72 2.70 -8.81
C SER A 151 4.09 1.98 -7.62
N GLU A 152 3.84 0.67 -7.70
CA GLU A 152 3.34 -0.12 -6.57
C GLU A 152 4.35 -0.18 -5.42
N PHE A 153 5.63 -0.40 -5.73
CA PHE A 153 6.72 -0.38 -4.74
C PHE A 153 7.08 1.04 -4.28
N MET A 154 6.83 2.04 -5.13
CA MET A 154 7.07 3.44 -4.80
C MET A 154 6.18 3.92 -3.65
N LYS A 155 4.99 3.34 -3.46
CA LYS A 155 4.10 3.61 -2.31
C LYS A 155 4.75 3.24 -0.98
N ILE A 156 5.39 2.06 -0.91
CA ILE A 156 6.13 1.62 0.29
C ILE A 156 7.28 2.59 0.60
N VAL A 157 8.09 2.91 -0.42
CA VAL A 157 9.22 3.85 -0.27
C VAL A 157 8.75 5.22 0.18
N ALA A 158 7.66 5.74 -0.40
CA ALA A 158 7.09 7.04 -0.05
C ALA A 158 6.65 7.08 1.41
N VAL A 159 5.93 6.05 1.89
CA VAL A 159 5.53 5.94 3.29
C VAL A 159 6.75 5.89 4.22
N LEU A 160 7.75 5.06 3.90
CA LEU A 160 8.97 4.96 4.68
C LEU A 160 9.76 6.27 4.73
N PHE A 161 9.85 6.97 3.59
CA PHE A 161 10.50 8.27 3.48
C PHE A 161 9.80 9.31 4.35
N CYS A 162 8.48 9.43 4.21
CA CYS A 162 7.69 10.39 4.99
C CYS A 162 7.78 10.09 6.48
N ALA A 163 7.64 8.82 6.90
CA ALA A 163 7.74 8.41 8.29
C ALA A 163 9.12 8.73 8.90
N ASN A 164 10.20 8.38 8.21
CA ASN A 164 11.57 8.66 8.66
C ASN A 164 11.88 10.17 8.73
N LEU A 165 11.39 10.94 7.76
CA LEU A 165 11.56 12.40 7.73
C LEU A 165 10.83 13.07 8.90
N ILE A 166 9.55 12.76 9.07
CA ILE A 166 8.72 13.34 10.12
C ILE A 166 9.24 12.92 11.50
N ALA A 167 9.57 11.65 11.70
CA ALA A 167 10.07 11.15 12.99
C ALA A 167 11.38 11.83 13.41
N LYS A 168 12.33 12.05 12.48
CA LYS A 168 13.61 12.72 12.78
C LYS A 168 13.46 14.22 13.03
N ARG A 169 12.44 14.86 12.45
CA ARG A 169 12.26 16.31 12.46
C ARG A 169 11.04 16.75 13.26
N HIS A 170 10.50 15.87 14.12
CA HIS A 170 9.31 16.14 14.93
C HIS A 170 9.44 17.40 15.80
N ARG A 171 10.63 17.70 16.34
CA ARG A 171 10.89 18.92 17.11
C ARG A 171 11.05 20.18 16.25
N SER A 172 11.20 20.04 14.93
CA SER A 172 11.41 21.12 13.97
C SER A 172 10.21 21.32 13.02
N VAL A 173 9.03 20.77 13.35
CA VAL A 173 7.80 20.90 12.54
C VAL A 173 7.39 22.37 12.37
N ALA A 174 7.73 23.23 13.33
CA ALA A 174 7.53 24.68 13.24
C ALA A 174 8.27 25.32 12.05
N ILE A 175 9.38 24.71 11.59
CA ILE A 175 10.20 25.20 10.48
C ILE A 175 9.72 24.54 9.17
N PRO A 176 8.97 25.25 8.30
CA PRO A 176 8.41 24.68 7.06
C PRO A 176 9.45 24.00 6.18
N ALA A 177 10.63 24.60 6.06
CA ALA A 177 11.72 24.09 5.23
C ALA A 177 12.21 22.71 5.65
N MET A 178 11.99 22.33 6.91
CA MET A 178 12.46 21.05 7.44
C MET A 178 11.47 19.91 7.23
N VAL A 179 10.16 20.17 7.18
CA VAL A 179 9.15 19.09 7.10
C VAL A 179 8.24 19.26 5.90
N HIS A 180 7.64 20.44 5.71
CA HIS A 180 6.65 20.67 4.65
C HIS A 180 7.27 20.55 3.26
N TYR A 181 8.33 21.31 2.94
CA TYR A 181 8.88 21.29 1.58
C TYR A 181 9.46 19.94 1.15
N PRO A 182 10.15 19.16 2.00
CA PRO A 182 10.58 17.83 1.60
C PRO A 182 9.41 16.84 1.41
N LEU A 183 8.33 16.94 2.20
CA LEU A 183 7.11 16.15 1.96
C LEU A 183 6.42 16.56 0.66
N LEU A 184 6.36 17.87 0.37
CA LEU A 184 5.82 18.38 -0.87
C LEU A 184 6.66 17.92 -2.06
N GLY A 185 7.99 17.96 -1.95
CA GLY A 185 8.91 17.44 -2.95
C GLY A 185 8.70 15.95 -3.21
N ALA A 186 8.50 15.14 -2.16
CA ALA A 186 8.17 13.72 -2.31
C ALA A 186 6.82 13.50 -3.00
N MET A 187 5.79 14.30 -2.65
CA MET A 187 4.49 14.27 -3.31
C MET A 187 4.60 14.64 -4.79
N CYS A 188 5.26 15.75 -5.12
CA CYS A 188 5.46 16.20 -6.50
C CYS A 188 6.28 15.18 -7.30
N ALA A 189 7.33 14.61 -6.73
CA ALA A 189 8.13 13.60 -7.41
C ALA A 189 7.30 12.34 -7.72
N THR A 190 6.62 11.79 -6.72
CA THR A 190 5.86 10.54 -6.89
C THR A 190 4.60 10.73 -7.71
N ALA A 191 3.72 11.67 -7.33
CA ALA A 191 2.48 11.93 -8.05
C ALA A 191 2.71 12.55 -9.43
N GLY A 192 3.74 13.40 -9.58
CA GLY A 192 4.13 13.99 -10.85
C GLY A 192 4.63 12.94 -11.85
N LEU A 193 5.48 11.99 -11.41
CA LEU A 193 5.91 10.88 -12.26
C LEU A 193 4.71 10.04 -12.74
N CYS A 194 3.78 9.69 -11.84
CA CYS A 194 2.56 8.97 -12.22
C CYS A 194 1.66 9.78 -13.17
N GLY A 195 1.49 11.08 -12.92
CA GLY A 195 0.74 11.97 -13.81
C GLY A 195 1.33 12.05 -15.22
N LEU A 196 2.65 12.12 -15.33
CA LEU A 196 3.38 12.09 -16.60
C LEU A 196 3.23 10.73 -17.32
N GLN A 197 3.15 9.63 -16.58
CA GLN A 197 2.86 8.28 -17.11
C GLN A 197 1.38 8.09 -17.51
N ARG A 198 0.53 9.10 -17.27
CA ARG A 198 -0.94 9.05 -17.40
C ARG A 198 -1.60 8.03 -16.44
N ASP A 199 -0.94 7.72 -15.33
CA ASP A 199 -1.45 6.93 -14.21
C ASP A 199 -2.03 7.87 -13.13
N TYR A 200 -3.22 8.40 -13.41
CA TYR A 200 -3.88 9.35 -12.50
C TYR A 200 -4.38 8.69 -11.21
N GLY A 201 -4.71 7.41 -11.26
CA GLY A 201 -5.05 6.64 -10.06
C GLY A 201 -3.87 6.59 -9.10
N GLY A 202 -2.70 6.18 -9.57
CA GLY A 202 -1.47 6.16 -8.76
C GLY A 202 -1.15 7.54 -8.18
N ALA A 203 -1.26 8.60 -9.00
CA ALA A 203 -1.04 9.97 -8.54
C ALA A 203 -1.97 10.37 -7.38
N LEU A 204 -3.26 10.04 -7.46
CA LEU A 204 -4.21 10.29 -6.37
C LEU A 204 -3.83 9.55 -5.09
N ILE A 205 -3.36 8.29 -5.19
CA ILE A 205 -2.91 7.54 -4.01
C ILE A 205 -1.72 8.20 -3.32
N PHE A 206 -0.73 8.68 -4.09
CA PHE A 206 0.40 9.42 -3.50
C PHE A 206 -0.04 10.72 -2.84
N ILE A 207 -0.89 11.49 -3.51
CA ILE A 207 -1.44 12.74 -2.98
C ILE A 207 -2.19 12.49 -1.67
N GLY A 208 -3.12 11.52 -1.65
CA GLY A 208 -3.92 11.21 -0.47
C GLY A 208 -3.09 10.66 0.68
N THR A 209 -2.21 9.69 0.41
CA THR A 209 -1.38 9.06 1.44
C THR A 209 -0.40 10.06 2.04
N ILE A 210 0.37 10.78 1.21
CA ILE A 210 1.35 11.77 1.69
C ILE A 210 0.62 12.96 2.33
N GLY A 211 -0.52 13.38 1.78
CA GLY A 211 -1.36 14.43 2.36
C GLY A 211 -1.85 14.07 3.78
N LEU A 212 -2.32 12.85 3.99
CA LEU A 212 -2.67 12.37 5.33
C LEU A 212 -1.46 12.32 6.26
N MET A 213 -0.29 11.90 5.78
CA MET A 213 0.94 11.95 6.57
C MET A 213 1.40 13.39 6.89
N MET A 214 1.15 14.36 6.01
CA MET A 214 1.36 15.78 6.31
C MET A 214 0.43 16.26 7.43
N VAL A 215 -0.84 15.84 7.45
CA VAL A 215 -1.76 16.13 8.57
C VAL A 215 -1.22 15.50 9.87
N MET A 216 -0.80 14.23 9.83
CA MET A 216 -0.22 13.53 10.98
C MET A 216 1.07 14.16 11.50
N SER A 217 1.82 14.87 10.66
CA SER A 217 3.07 15.54 11.05
C SER A 217 2.87 16.77 11.96
N GLY A 218 1.63 17.26 12.12
CA GLY A 218 1.34 18.45 12.93
C GLY A 218 1.62 19.77 12.20
N LEU A 219 1.68 19.77 10.86
CA LEU A 219 1.79 20.99 10.07
C LEU A 219 0.56 21.89 10.27
N SER A 220 0.76 23.21 10.21
CA SER A 220 -0.34 24.16 10.38
C SER A 220 -1.40 23.98 9.30
N TRP A 221 -2.68 24.09 9.69
CA TRP A 221 -3.81 23.91 8.77
C TRP A 221 -3.73 24.83 7.53
N ARG A 222 -3.21 26.06 7.70
CA ARG A 222 -2.97 27.00 6.58
C ARG A 222 -2.07 26.41 5.49
N ARG A 223 -1.03 25.65 5.86
CA ARG A 223 -0.09 25.03 4.92
C ARG A 223 -0.67 23.80 4.25
N ILE A 224 -1.44 23.01 5.00
CA ILE A 224 -2.19 21.87 4.46
C ILE A 224 -3.21 22.38 3.45
N ALA A 225 -4.00 23.40 3.79
CA ALA A 225 -4.95 24.05 2.91
C ALA A 225 -4.28 24.64 1.65
N ALA A 226 -3.13 25.30 1.80
CA ALA A 226 -2.36 25.78 0.64
C ALA A 226 -1.87 24.64 -0.27
N THR A 227 -1.46 23.51 0.31
CA THR A 227 -1.05 22.32 -0.46
C THR A 227 -2.24 21.73 -1.20
N LEU A 228 -3.39 21.60 -0.55
CA LEU A 228 -4.63 21.12 -1.18
C LEU A 228 -5.10 22.05 -2.30
N ALA A 229 -5.03 23.36 -2.11
CA ALA A 229 -5.33 24.34 -3.14
C ALA A 229 -4.39 24.21 -4.35
N GLY A 230 -3.08 24.02 -4.10
CA GLY A 230 -2.10 23.78 -5.16
C GLY A 230 -2.35 22.47 -5.93
N VAL A 231 -2.70 21.39 -5.23
CA VAL A 231 -3.09 20.11 -5.83
C VAL A 231 -4.36 20.26 -6.66
N ALA A 232 -5.38 20.95 -6.13
CA ALA A 232 -6.63 21.21 -6.85
C ALA A 232 -6.40 22.03 -8.11
N PHE A 233 -5.56 23.07 -8.03
CA PHE A 233 -5.17 23.89 -9.18
C PHE A 233 -4.40 23.07 -10.23
N ALA A 234 -3.45 22.24 -9.81
CA ALA A 234 -2.73 21.34 -10.71
C ALA A 234 -3.68 20.31 -11.37
N GLY A 235 -4.64 19.78 -10.61
CA GLY A 235 -5.70 18.90 -11.13
C GLY A 235 -6.60 19.61 -12.14
N TRP A 236 -6.97 20.87 -11.89
CA TRP A 236 -7.71 21.69 -12.84
C TRP A 236 -6.93 21.94 -14.13
N LEU A 237 -5.64 22.29 -14.05
CA LEU A 237 -4.77 22.42 -15.23
C LEU A 237 -4.66 21.10 -16.01
N LEU A 238 -4.53 19.98 -15.30
CA LEU A 238 -4.50 18.65 -15.92
C LEU A 238 -5.78 18.37 -16.72
N LEU A 239 -6.95 18.76 -16.21
CA LEU A 239 -8.23 18.60 -16.92
C LEU A 239 -8.31 19.41 -18.22
N GLN A 240 -7.57 20.51 -18.33
CA GLN A 240 -7.49 21.30 -19.56
C GLN A 240 -6.64 20.62 -20.63
N VAL A 241 -5.63 19.85 -20.24
CA VAL A 241 -4.66 19.24 -21.16
C VAL A 241 -5.00 17.77 -21.46
N SER A 242 -5.52 17.03 -20.49
CA SER A 242 -5.77 15.60 -20.60
C SER A 242 -7.19 15.31 -21.04
N VAL A 243 -7.34 14.94 -22.31
CA VAL A 243 -8.61 14.45 -22.87
C VAL A 243 -9.14 13.27 -22.06
N ARG A 244 -8.28 12.34 -21.65
CA ARG A 244 -8.69 11.16 -20.87
C ARG A 244 -9.26 11.54 -19.51
N ALA A 245 -8.58 12.42 -18.77
CA ALA A 245 -9.05 12.84 -17.45
C ALA A 245 -10.39 13.58 -17.57
N LYS A 246 -10.51 14.46 -18.56
CA LYS A 246 -11.76 15.17 -18.86
C LYS A 246 -12.90 14.20 -19.20
N LYS A 247 -12.66 13.22 -20.07
CA LYS A 247 -13.68 12.23 -20.47
C LYS A 247 -14.13 11.33 -19.31
N ARG A 248 -13.23 10.95 -18.41
CA ARG A 248 -13.61 10.21 -17.19
C ARG A 248 -14.42 11.05 -16.21
N LEU A 249 -14.10 12.34 -16.09
CA LEU A 249 -14.90 13.26 -15.27
C LEU A 249 -16.28 13.51 -15.88
N THR A 250 -16.39 13.73 -17.18
CA THR A 250 -17.69 13.90 -17.85
C THR A 250 -18.52 12.63 -17.78
N ALA A 251 -17.91 11.44 -17.90
CA ALA A 251 -18.61 10.18 -17.75
C ALA A 251 -19.15 9.95 -16.33
N PHE A 252 -18.43 10.45 -15.31
CA PHE A 252 -18.92 10.44 -13.94
C PHE A 252 -20.10 11.39 -13.72
N LEU A 253 -20.05 12.61 -14.29
CA LEU A 253 -21.11 13.60 -14.13
C LEU A 253 -22.38 13.24 -14.92
N ASN A 254 -22.23 12.70 -16.13
CA ASN A 254 -23.33 12.36 -17.04
C ASN A 254 -23.23 10.88 -17.47
N LEU A 255 -23.46 9.96 -16.53
CA LEU A 255 -23.32 8.53 -16.80
C LEU A 255 -24.31 8.02 -17.85
N ASP A 256 -25.56 8.49 -17.82
CA ASP A 256 -26.61 8.03 -18.74
C ASP A 256 -26.31 8.36 -20.21
N GLU A 257 -25.75 9.54 -20.47
CA GLU A 257 -25.35 9.97 -21.81
C GLU A 257 -24.09 9.25 -22.30
N THR A 258 -23.21 8.85 -21.37
CA THR A 258 -21.90 8.27 -21.70
C THR A 258 -21.84 6.76 -21.57
N LYS A 259 -22.96 6.10 -21.24
CA LYS A 259 -23.06 4.64 -21.05
C LYS A 259 -22.65 3.80 -22.27
N GLY A 260 -22.61 4.38 -23.47
CA GLY A 260 -22.15 3.73 -24.69
C GLY A 260 -20.65 3.88 -25.00
N ASP A 261 -19.91 4.71 -24.25
CA ASP A 261 -18.48 5.00 -24.48
C ASP A 261 -17.72 5.01 -23.14
N TRP A 262 -17.27 6.18 -22.65
CA TRP A 262 -16.42 6.29 -21.45
C TRP A 262 -17.12 5.93 -20.13
N GLY A 263 -18.46 5.97 -20.10
CA GLY A 263 -19.28 5.56 -18.96
C GLY A 263 -19.60 4.07 -18.94
N TYR A 264 -19.32 3.33 -20.03
CA TYR A 264 -19.76 1.94 -20.19
C TYR A 264 -19.29 1.04 -19.04
N GLN A 265 -18.01 1.12 -18.65
CA GLN A 265 -17.46 0.25 -17.61
C GLN A 265 -18.17 0.43 -16.26
N VAL A 266 -18.43 1.69 -15.86
CA VAL A 266 -19.13 2.02 -14.61
C VAL A 266 -20.62 1.69 -14.71
N TYR A 267 -21.24 1.89 -15.88
CA TYR A 267 -22.63 1.52 -16.08
C TYR A 267 -22.84 0.01 -15.94
N GLN A 268 -21.96 -0.80 -16.53
CA GLN A 268 -22.00 -2.26 -16.44
C GLN A 268 -21.70 -2.76 -15.02
N SER A 269 -20.83 -2.07 -14.27
CA SER A 269 -20.61 -2.40 -12.86
C SER A 269 -21.86 -2.16 -12.00
N LEU A 270 -22.59 -1.06 -12.25
CA LEU A 270 -23.87 -0.79 -11.58
C LEU A 270 -24.94 -1.85 -11.88
N LEU A 271 -25.06 -2.28 -13.14
CA LEU A 271 -25.97 -3.37 -13.51
C LEU A 271 -25.58 -4.69 -12.81
N SER A 272 -24.28 -5.01 -12.76
CA SER A 272 -23.79 -6.22 -12.09
C SER A 272 -24.07 -6.18 -10.58
N MET A 273 -23.86 -5.03 -9.94
CA MET A 273 -24.22 -4.81 -8.52
C MET A 273 -25.73 -4.95 -8.28
N ALA A 274 -26.56 -4.42 -9.19
CA ALA A 274 -28.01 -4.54 -9.09
C ALA A 274 -28.48 -5.99 -9.22
N ASN A 275 -27.88 -6.77 -10.13
CA ASN A 275 -28.19 -8.19 -10.33
C ASN A 275 -27.87 -9.07 -9.11
N GLY A 276 -26.87 -8.67 -8.31
CA GLY A 276 -26.48 -9.43 -7.12
C GLY A 276 -27.53 -9.46 -6.00
N GLY A 277 -28.43 -8.47 -5.94
CA GLY A 277 -29.44 -8.39 -4.88
C GLY A 277 -28.84 -8.52 -3.47
N TRP A 278 -29.55 -9.20 -2.56
CA TRP A 278 -29.11 -9.36 -1.17
C TRP A 278 -28.01 -10.42 -1.00
N THR A 279 -28.22 -11.60 -1.57
CA THR A 279 -27.40 -12.80 -1.32
C THR A 279 -26.42 -13.15 -2.45
N GLY A 280 -26.50 -12.45 -3.57
CA GLY A 280 -25.71 -12.74 -4.76
C GLY A 280 -26.37 -13.78 -5.65
N THR A 281 -25.84 -13.88 -6.87
CA THR A 281 -26.21 -14.89 -7.87
C THR A 281 -25.53 -16.24 -7.63
N GLY A 282 -24.56 -16.29 -6.72
CA GLY A 282 -23.70 -17.45 -6.45
C GLY A 282 -22.34 -17.34 -7.15
N ILE A 283 -21.30 -17.86 -6.50
CA ILE A 283 -19.92 -17.83 -7.02
C ILE A 283 -19.87 -18.53 -8.37
N GLY A 284 -19.30 -17.86 -9.36
CA GLY A 284 -19.20 -18.43 -10.71
C GLY A 284 -20.50 -18.42 -11.49
N SER A 285 -21.59 -17.79 -11.02
CA SER A 285 -22.85 -17.66 -11.76
C SER A 285 -23.10 -16.26 -12.32
N GLY A 286 -22.31 -15.27 -11.92
CA GLY A 286 -22.45 -13.87 -12.32
C GLY A 286 -22.29 -13.65 -13.83
N THR A 287 -22.91 -12.60 -14.35
CA THR A 287 -22.87 -12.23 -15.77
C THR A 287 -21.60 -11.47 -16.15
N ALA A 288 -20.91 -10.83 -15.19
CA ALA A 288 -19.68 -10.07 -15.44
C ALA A 288 -18.57 -10.89 -16.11
N LYS A 289 -18.50 -12.22 -15.85
CA LYS A 289 -17.50 -13.12 -16.46
C LYS A 289 -17.63 -13.26 -17.98
N TRP A 290 -18.80 -12.94 -18.55
CA TRP A 290 -19.03 -12.98 -20.01
C TRP A 290 -18.40 -11.80 -20.76
N GLY A 291 -17.69 -10.90 -20.05
CA GLY A 291 -16.99 -9.77 -20.65
C GLY A 291 -17.82 -8.49 -20.73
N TYR A 292 -19.04 -8.48 -20.18
CA TYR A 292 -19.88 -7.28 -20.11
C TYR A 292 -19.26 -6.19 -19.24
N VAL A 293 -18.50 -6.56 -18.20
CA VAL A 293 -17.70 -5.63 -17.41
C VAL A 293 -16.26 -5.72 -17.90
N PRO A 294 -15.77 -4.75 -18.71
CA PRO A 294 -14.38 -4.77 -19.16
C PRO A 294 -13.46 -4.67 -17.95
N GLU A 295 -12.36 -5.43 -17.97
CA GLU A 295 -11.38 -5.44 -16.87
C GLU A 295 -11.96 -5.89 -15.51
N ALA A 296 -13.04 -6.68 -15.52
CA ALA A 296 -13.71 -7.24 -14.32
C ALA A 296 -12.77 -7.86 -13.28
N HIS A 297 -11.69 -8.51 -13.72
CA HIS A 297 -10.74 -9.18 -12.85
C HIS A 297 -9.70 -8.24 -12.22
N THR A 298 -9.52 -7.02 -12.75
CA THR A 298 -8.56 -6.02 -12.24
C THR A 298 -9.26 -4.94 -11.42
N ASP A 299 -9.62 -3.81 -12.02
CA ASP A 299 -10.16 -2.63 -11.35
C ASP A 299 -11.65 -2.76 -10.96
N PHE A 300 -12.39 -3.67 -11.60
CA PHE A 300 -13.83 -3.89 -11.36
C PHE A 300 -14.18 -5.13 -10.52
N ILE A 301 -13.21 -5.74 -9.85
CA ILE A 301 -13.45 -7.00 -9.11
C ILE A 301 -14.51 -6.85 -8.00
N PHE A 302 -14.65 -5.65 -7.44
CA PHE A 302 -15.68 -5.34 -6.46
C PHE A 302 -17.10 -5.49 -7.03
N ALA A 303 -17.32 -5.16 -8.32
CA ALA A 303 -18.60 -5.35 -8.97
C ALA A 303 -18.94 -6.84 -9.15
N VAL A 304 -17.92 -7.67 -9.43
CA VAL A 304 -18.08 -9.13 -9.51
C VAL A 304 -18.42 -9.71 -8.14
N ILE A 305 -17.73 -9.25 -7.10
CA ILE A 305 -18.05 -9.62 -5.70
C ILE A 305 -19.50 -9.26 -5.37
N ALA A 306 -19.95 -8.07 -5.78
CA ALA A 306 -21.32 -7.64 -5.56
C ALA A 306 -22.35 -8.48 -6.32
N GLU A 307 -22.05 -8.85 -7.55
CA GLU A 307 -22.96 -9.69 -8.35
C GLU A 307 -23.05 -11.12 -7.79
N GLU A 308 -21.93 -11.71 -7.40
CA GLU A 308 -21.85 -13.12 -7.00
C GLU A 308 -22.18 -13.37 -5.53
N LEU A 309 -21.81 -12.43 -4.65
CA LEU A 309 -22.01 -12.53 -3.19
C LEU A 309 -23.06 -11.53 -2.64
N GLY A 310 -23.60 -10.66 -3.51
CA GLY A 310 -24.66 -9.72 -3.16
C GLY A 310 -24.23 -8.62 -2.20
N LEU A 311 -25.24 -7.97 -1.62
CA LEU A 311 -25.06 -6.97 -0.58
C LEU A 311 -24.27 -7.50 0.62
N PHE A 312 -24.49 -8.76 1.04
CA PHE A 312 -23.74 -9.33 2.16
C PHE A 312 -22.24 -9.40 1.87
N GLY A 313 -21.83 -9.88 0.69
CA GLY A 313 -20.42 -9.93 0.31
C GLY A 313 -19.77 -8.56 0.23
N THR A 314 -20.46 -7.58 -0.35
CA THR A 314 -19.93 -6.21 -0.44
C THR A 314 -19.76 -5.54 0.92
N VAL A 315 -20.74 -5.68 1.83
CA VAL A 315 -20.65 -5.17 3.20
C VAL A 315 -19.49 -5.82 3.96
N LEU A 316 -19.26 -7.12 3.77
CA LEU A 316 -18.13 -7.82 4.39
C LEU A 316 -16.78 -7.31 3.86
N VAL A 317 -16.66 -7.05 2.56
CA VAL A 317 -15.43 -6.49 1.96
C VAL A 317 -15.18 -5.05 2.44
N ILE A 318 -16.20 -4.19 2.39
CA ILE A 318 -16.10 -2.81 2.89
C ILE A 318 -15.76 -2.81 4.38
N GLY A 319 -16.48 -3.61 5.17
CA GLY A 319 -16.24 -3.80 6.60
C GLY A 319 -14.82 -4.28 6.89
N GLY A 320 -14.33 -5.25 6.12
CA GLY A 320 -12.95 -5.75 6.25
C GLY A 320 -11.90 -4.67 6.01
N PHE A 321 -12.06 -3.80 5.00
CA PHE A 321 -11.16 -2.65 4.82
C PHE A 321 -11.26 -1.64 5.95
N ILE A 322 -12.48 -1.32 6.43
CA ILE A 322 -12.67 -0.44 7.59
C ILE A 322 -11.95 -1.02 8.81
N PHE A 323 -12.15 -2.29 9.14
CA PHE A 323 -11.48 -2.94 10.25
C PHE A 323 -9.96 -3.02 10.06
N LEU A 324 -9.47 -3.26 8.85
CA LEU A 324 -8.04 -3.24 8.54
C LEU A 324 -7.42 -1.87 8.87
N VAL A 325 -8.07 -0.78 8.45
CA VAL A 325 -7.63 0.59 8.78
C VAL A 325 -7.73 0.84 10.28
N LEU A 326 -8.81 0.46 10.95
CA LEU A 326 -8.99 0.65 12.39
C LEU A 326 -7.93 -0.10 13.21
N PHE A 327 -7.63 -1.36 12.86
CA PHE A 327 -6.55 -2.10 13.50
C PHE A 327 -5.19 -1.47 13.23
N GLY A 328 -4.95 -1.01 12.00
CA GLY A 328 -3.73 -0.30 11.64
C GLY A 328 -3.54 1.01 12.40
N VAL A 329 -4.62 1.80 12.60
CA VAL A 329 -4.62 3.00 13.45
C VAL A 329 -4.37 2.64 14.92
N ARG A 330 -5.02 1.59 15.45
CA ARG A 330 -4.74 1.10 16.81
C ARG A 330 -3.27 0.71 16.99
N VAL A 331 -2.68 0.03 16.00
CA VAL A 331 -1.26 -0.31 15.99
C VAL A 331 -0.39 0.94 15.96
N ALA A 332 -0.76 1.95 15.17
CA ALA A 332 -0.03 3.21 15.11
C ALA A 332 -0.05 3.98 16.45
N LEU A 333 -1.20 4.06 17.10
CA LEU A 333 -1.37 4.73 18.40
C LEU A 333 -0.63 4.02 19.54
N ALA A 334 -0.54 2.69 19.47
CA ALA A 334 0.14 1.88 20.47
C ALA A 334 1.61 1.57 20.11
N ALA A 335 2.14 2.17 19.04
CA ALA A 335 3.46 1.85 18.54
C ALA A 335 4.56 2.35 19.52
N PRO A 336 5.68 1.61 19.64
CA PRO A 336 6.73 1.90 20.64
C PRO A 336 7.52 3.19 20.36
N ASP A 337 7.58 3.63 19.09
CA ASP A 337 8.24 4.87 18.71
C ASP A 337 7.53 5.56 17.54
N MET A 338 7.78 6.87 17.40
CA MET A 338 7.18 7.73 16.37
C MET A 338 7.38 7.20 14.94
N THR A 339 8.52 6.58 14.63
CA THR A 339 8.77 6.04 13.29
C THR A 339 7.84 4.88 13.01
N SER A 340 7.74 3.93 13.94
CA SER A 340 6.80 2.81 13.82
C SER A 340 5.34 3.26 13.77
N ALA A 341 4.97 4.28 14.56
CA ALA A 341 3.63 4.87 14.54
C ALA A 341 3.29 5.43 13.15
N LEU A 342 4.20 6.22 12.57
CA LEU A 342 4.00 6.85 11.26
C LEU A 342 4.02 5.85 10.09
N ILE A 343 4.83 4.78 10.17
CA ILE A 343 4.80 3.71 9.17
C ILE A 343 3.45 3.01 9.23
N ALA A 344 2.99 2.61 10.42
CA ALA A 344 1.71 1.95 10.59
C ALA A 344 0.54 2.83 10.11
N ALA A 345 0.54 4.11 10.50
CA ALA A 345 -0.47 5.08 10.08
C ALA A 345 -0.44 5.32 8.56
N GLY A 346 0.75 5.45 7.96
CA GLY A 346 0.91 5.65 6.53
C GLY A 346 0.47 4.46 5.67
N ILE A 347 0.78 3.23 6.10
CA ILE A 347 0.29 2.01 5.42
C ILE A 347 -1.23 1.89 5.55
N SER A 348 -1.78 2.20 6.74
CA SER A 348 -3.23 2.17 6.97
C SER A 348 -3.95 3.22 6.11
N ALA A 349 -3.40 4.44 6.06
CA ALA A 349 -3.90 5.51 5.20
C ALA A 349 -3.87 5.11 3.73
N TRP A 350 -2.77 4.48 3.27
CA TRP A 350 -2.67 3.98 1.90
C TRP A 350 -3.77 2.95 1.59
N PHE A 351 -3.92 1.90 2.41
CA PHE A 351 -4.94 0.87 2.16
C PHE A 351 -6.35 1.46 2.18
N GLY A 352 -6.68 2.28 3.17
CA GLY A 352 -7.99 2.91 3.27
C GLY A 352 -8.30 3.84 2.10
N PHE A 353 -7.34 4.67 1.69
CA PHE A 353 -7.53 5.60 0.58
C PHE A 353 -7.63 4.88 -0.76
N GLN A 354 -6.82 3.84 -0.99
CA GLN A 354 -6.89 3.03 -2.21
C GLN A 354 -8.20 2.25 -2.31
N SER A 355 -8.65 1.61 -1.23
CA SER A 355 -9.94 0.91 -1.23
C SER A 355 -11.10 1.88 -1.40
N PHE A 356 -11.08 3.03 -0.73
CA PHE A 356 -12.12 4.05 -0.86
C PHE A 356 -12.26 4.56 -2.29
N ILE A 357 -11.15 4.89 -2.95
CA ILE A 357 -11.17 5.37 -4.34
C ILE A 357 -11.60 4.27 -5.31
N ASN A 358 -11.10 3.04 -5.17
CA ASN A 358 -11.49 1.94 -6.05
C ASN A 358 -12.99 1.64 -5.93
N ILE A 359 -13.47 1.39 -4.70
CA ILE A 359 -14.88 1.04 -4.45
C ILE A 359 -15.79 2.19 -4.89
N GLY A 360 -15.45 3.43 -4.53
CA GLY A 360 -16.23 4.60 -4.96
C GLY A 360 -16.26 4.78 -6.48
N GLY A 361 -15.15 4.50 -7.17
CA GLY A 361 -15.09 4.54 -8.64
C GLY A 361 -15.97 3.48 -9.30
N VAL A 362 -15.91 2.25 -8.79
CA VAL A 362 -16.69 1.12 -9.31
C VAL A 362 -18.18 1.28 -8.99
N SER A 363 -18.53 1.89 -7.87
CA SER A 363 -19.91 2.15 -7.45
C SER A 363 -20.51 3.43 -8.06
N GLY A 364 -19.77 4.15 -8.91
CA GLY A 364 -20.21 5.42 -9.47
C GLY A 364 -20.30 6.58 -8.47
N ALA A 365 -19.80 6.42 -7.23
CA ALA A 365 -19.76 7.48 -6.22
C ALA A 365 -18.57 8.44 -6.40
N LEU A 366 -17.52 7.99 -7.11
CA LEU A 366 -16.35 8.78 -7.48
C LEU A 366 -16.03 8.57 -8.97
N PRO A 367 -15.25 9.46 -9.61
CA PRO A 367 -14.74 9.22 -10.95
C PRO A 367 -13.86 7.98 -11.03
N LEU A 368 -14.01 7.20 -12.10
CA LEU A 368 -13.22 5.97 -12.30
C LEU A 368 -11.72 6.28 -12.43
N THR A 369 -10.90 5.66 -11.58
CA THR A 369 -9.44 5.88 -11.57
C THR A 369 -8.65 4.73 -12.18
N GLY A 370 -9.22 3.52 -12.27
CA GLY A 370 -8.54 2.33 -12.79
C GLY A 370 -7.49 1.75 -11.84
N LEU A 371 -7.65 1.99 -10.55
CA LEU A 371 -6.81 1.42 -9.50
C LEU A 371 -7.25 0.00 -9.17
N THR A 372 -6.31 -0.84 -8.76
CA THR A 372 -6.62 -2.16 -8.19
C THR A 372 -7.15 -2.02 -6.76
N LEU A 373 -8.04 -2.92 -6.35
CA LEU A 373 -8.42 -3.09 -4.95
C LEU A 373 -7.33 -3.91 -4.24
N PRO A 374 -6.74 -3.43 -3.14
CA PRO A 374 -5.64 -4.14 -2.47
C PRO A 374 -6.04 -5.58 -2.09
N PHE A 375 -5.12 -6.53 -2.25
CA PHE A 375 -5.27 -7.96 -1.94
C PHE A 375 -6.28 -8.74 -2.80
N LEU A 376 -7.35 -8.12 -3.27
CA LEU A 376 -8.45 -8.76 -3.99
C LEU A 376 -8.23 -8.81 -5.49
N SER A 377 -7.91 -7.66 -6.11
CA SER A 377 -7.82 -7.52 -7.56
C SER A 377 -6.68 -8.35 -8.18
N TYR A 378 -6.86 -8.74 -9.45
CA TYR A 378 -5.75 -9.20 -10.28
C TYR A 378 -4.76 -8.05 -10.51
N GLY A 379 -3.52 -8.27 -10.14
CA GLY A 379 -2.48 -7.24 -10.22
C GLY A 379 -1.23 -7.68 -9.47
N GLY A 380 -0.37 -8.45 -10.14
CA GLY A 380 0.76 -9.11 -9.49
C GLY A 380 1.67 -8.22 -8.65
N SER A 381 2.13 -7.10 -9.22
CA SER A 381 2.95 -6.12 -8.48
C SER A 381 2.21 -5.48 -7.32
N SER A 382 0.91 -5.20 -7.50
CA SER A 382 0.09 -4.56 -6.48
C SER A 382 -0.13 -5.51 -5.30
N LEU A 383 -0.46 -6.78 -5.58
CA LEU A 383 -0.61 -7.82 -4.58
C LEU A 383 0.68 -8.01 -3.76
N VAL A 384 1.83 -8.14 -4.44
CA VAL A 384 3.13 -8.28 -3.78
C VAL A 384 3.45 -7.07 -2.90
N ALA A 385 3.26 -5.85 -3.41
CA ALA A 385 3.54 -4.62 -2.66
C ALA A 385 2.60 -4.45 -1.45
N SER A 386 1.30 -4.71 -1.61
CA SER A 386 0.32 -4.65 -0.52
C SER A 386 0.59 -5.71 0.54
N MET A 387 0.91 -6.95 0.16
CA MET A 387 1.26 -8.00 1.12
C MET A 387 2.57 -7.71 1.85
N PHE A 388 3.57 -7.17 1.16
CA PHE A 388 4.81 -6.70 1.79
C PHE A 388 4.53 -5.61 2.83
N ALA A 389 3.72 -4.61 2.50
CA ALA A 389 3.32 -3.55 3.42
C ALA A 389 2.50 -4.09 4.60
N ALA A 390 1.59 -5.05 4.38
CA ALA A 390 0.90 -5.74 5.47
C ALA A 390 1.88 -6.47 6.40
N GLY A 391 2.93 -7.10 5.85
CA GLY A 391 4.01 -7.71 6.64
C GLY A 391 4.75 -6.71 7.52
N MET A 392 5.03 -5.50 7.01
CA MET A 392 5.59 -4.41 7.81
C MET A 392 4.65 -3.96 8.93
N LEU A 393 3.35 -3.85 8.63
CA LEU A 393 2.34 -3.49 9.63
C LEU A 393 2.24 -4.55 10.74
N LEU A 394 2.28 -5.83 10.37
CA LEU A 394 2.34 -6.94 11.32
C LEU A 394 3.63 -6.97 12.16
N ASN A 395 4.78 -6.62 11.56
CA ASN A 395 6.05 -6.49 12.28
C ASN A 395 5.94 -5.47 13.42
N ILE A 396 5.25 -4.35 13.17
CA ILE A 396 5.02 -3.30 14.17
C ILE A 396 3.97 -3.75 15.18
N ALA A 397 2.84 -4.30 14.73
CA ALA A 397 1.77 -4.81 15.60
C ALA A 397 2.27 -5.85 16.61
N ARG A 398 3.27 -6.66 16.22
CA ARG A 398 3.90 -7.66 17.09
C ARG A 398 4.75 -7.06 18.21
N ARG A 399 5.21 -5.82 18.04
CA ARG A 399 6.12 -5.09 18.96
C ARG A 399 5.40 -4.06 19.83
N VAL A 400 4.10 -3.88 19.63
CA VAL A 400 3.22 -3.09 20.50
C VAL A 400 3.17 -3.76 21.88
N LYS A 401 3.43 -3.00 22.94
CA LYS A 401 3.22 -3.47 24.33
C LYS A 401 1.75 -3.25 24.69
N THR A 402 1.12 -4.28 25.23
CA THR A 402 -0.26 -4.24 25.72
C THR A 402 -0.33 -3.49 27.03
#